data_AF-A0A0D3C222-F1
#
_entry.id   AF-A0A0D3C222-F1
#
_cell.length_a   1.000
_cell.length_b   1.000
_cell.length_c   1.000
_cell.angle_alpha   90.00
_cell.angle_beta   90.00
_cell.angle_gamma   90.00
#
_symmetry.space_group_name_H-M   'P 1'
#
loop_
_entity.id
_entity.type
_entity.pdbx_description
1 polymer ?
#
loop_
_entity_poly.entity_id
_entity_poly.type
_entity_poly.pdbx_seq_one_letter_code
_entity_poly.pdbx_strand_id
1 'polypeptide(L)'
;MSKITALISRIRARVASWTARHFSFAGQLQFISSVIYSITNFWMSAYRLPNKCIHETNSICSAFLWSGPVLSTQKAKIAWSDVCKPKDERSLGLRNLTEANRVSCLKLI
;
A
#
# COMPACT_ATOMS: atom_id res chain seq x y z
N MET A 1 16.28 11.71 11.35
CA MET A 1 15.17 11.43 10.41
C MET A 1 14.51 10.11 10.78
N SER A 2 13.23 10.12 11.13
CA SER A 2 12.51 8.91 11.54
C SER A 2 12.41 7.92 10.37
N LYS A 3 12.71 6.64 10.63
CA LYS A 3 12.67 5.53 9.64
C LYS A 3 11.35 5.46 8.86
N ILE A 4 10.27 5.95 9.46
CA ILE A 4 8.92 6.11 8.89
C ILE A 4 8.93 6.97 7.62
N THR A 5 9.58 8.14 7.66
CA THR A 5 9.60 9.07 6.52
C THR A 5 10.36 8.48 5.34
N ALA A 6 11.40 7.67 5.59
CA ALA A 6 12.17 7.03 4.55
C ALA A 6 11.34 5.99 3.76
N LEU A 7 10.52 5.18 4.44
CA LEU A 7 9.61 4.23 3.80
C LEU A 7 8.57 4.96 2.94
N ILE A 8 7.88 5.94 3.52
CA ILE A 8 6.82 6.68 2.81
C ILE A 8 7.40 7.43 1.60
N SER A 9 8.54 8.08 1.74
CA SER A 9 9.20 8.76 0.61
C SER A 9 9.59 7.79 -0.50
N ARG A 10 10.08 6.58 -0.17
CA ARG A 10 10.38 5.55 -1.18
C ARG A 10 9.11 5.08 -1.91
N ILE A 11 8.01 4.87 -1.18
CA ILE A 11 6.72 4.50 -1.76
C ILE A 11 6.23 5.60 -2.70
N ARG A 12 6.23 6.86 -2.25
CA ARG A 12 5.84 8.02 -3.07
C ARG A 12 6.68 8.14 -4.33
N ALA A 13 8.00 8.00 -4.23
CA ALA A 13 8.89 8.06 -5.39
C ALA A 13 8.59 6.93 -6.40
N ARG A 14 8.33 5.71 -5.93
CA ARG A 14 7.95 4.59 -6.80
C ARG A 14 6.62 4.85 -7.48
N VAL A 15 5.60 5.25 -6.73
CA VAL A 15 4.29 5.60 -7.28
C VAL A 15 4.42 6.69 -8.35
N ALA A 16 5.14 7.78 -8.08
CA ALA A 16 5.33 8.87 -9.03
C ALA A 16 6.06 8.42 -10.32
N SER A 17 7.15 7.65 -10.19
CA SER A 17 7.89 7.13 -11.35
C SER A 17 7.05 6.22 -12.24
N TRP A 18 6.14 5.47 -11.63
CA TRP A 18 5.35 4.44 -12.31
C TRP A 18 4.06 5.02 -12.91
N THR A 19 3.52 6.03 -12.27
CA THR A 19 2.39 6.84 -12.72
C THR A 19 2.59 7.44 -14.11
N ALA A 20 3.82 7.85 -14.44
CA ALA A 20 4.17 8.45 -15.74
C ALA A 20 3.92 7.52 -16.95
N ARG A 21 3.62 6.23 -16.72
CA ARG A 21 3.42 5.22 -17.75
C ARG A 21 1.95 4.84 -18.02
N HIS A 22 0.97 5.59 -17.50
CA HIS A 22 -0.48 5.38 -17.70
C HIS A 22 -0.95 3.91 -17.58
N PHE A 23 -1.30 3.48 -16.36
CA PHE A 23 -1.75 2.11 -16.11
C PHE A 23 -3.26 1.93 -16.21
N SER A 24 -3.67 0.76 -16.74
CA SER A 24 -5.02 0.24 -16.54
C SER A 24 -5.27 -0.05 -15.05
N PHE A 25 -6.54 -0.12 -14.64
CA PHE A 25 -6.91 -0.41 -13.25
C PHE A 25 -6.29 -1.73 -12.74
N ALA A 26 -6.31 -2.79 -13.55
CA ALA A 26 -5.69 -4.06 -13.23
C ALA A 26 -4.16 -3.94 -13.03
N GLY A 27 -3.50 -3.11 -13.85
CA GLY A 27 -2.08 -2.88 -13.72
C GLY A 27 -1.71 -2.02 -12.50
N GLN A 28 -2.58 -1.10 -12.07
CA GLN A 28 -2.41 -0.39 -10.79
C GLN A 28 -2.49 -1.35 -9.60
N LEU A 29 -3.46 -2.26 -9.62
CA LEU A 29 -3.61 -3.35 -8.65
C LEU A 29 -2.35 -4.23 -8.58
N GLN A 30 -1.87 -4.66 -9.75
CA GLN A 30 -0.66 -5.49 -9.84
C GLN A 30 0.57 -4.75 -9.31
N PHE A 31 0.71 -3.47 -9.62
CA PHE A 31 1.81 -2.65 -9.11
C PHE A 31 1.79 -2.53 -7.57
N ILE A 32 0.62 -2.29 -6.98
CA ILE A 32 0.47 -2.25 -5.51
C ILE A 32 0.87 -3.60 -4.91
N SER A 33 0.31 -4.70 -5.44
CA SER A 33 0.54 -6.03 -4.89
C SER A 33 1.97 -6.54 -5.05
N SER A 34 2.65 -6.18 -6.14
CA SER A 34 4.00 -6.67 -6.43
C SER A 34 5.08 -5.77 -5.84
N VAL A 35 4.99 -4.45 -6.05
CA VAL A 35 6.09 -3.54 -5.75
C VAL A 35 5.91 -2.85 -4.41
N ILE A 36 4.75 -2.23 -4.19
CA ILE A 36 4.53 -1.52 -2.93
C ILE A 36 4.58 -2.49 -1.76
N TYR A 37 3.90 -3.63 -1.86
CA TYR A 37 3.93 -4.65 -0.81
C TYR A 37 5.27 -5.34 -0.64
N SER A 38 6.06 -5.54 -1.71
CA SER A 38 7.43 -6.06 -1.55
C SER A 38 8.30 -5.09 -0.75
N ILE A 39 8.22 -3.80 -1.05
CA ILE A 39 8.91 -2.76 -0.28
C ILE A 39 8.41 -2.77 1.17
N THR A 40 7.10 -2.71 1.41
CA THR A 40 6.56 -2.68 2.78
C THR A 40 6.93 -3.95 3.56
N ASN A 41 6.89 -5.13 2.94
CA ASN A 41 7.30 -6.39 3.58
C ASN A 41 8.76 -6.36 4.02
N PHE A 42 9.67 -5.85 3.19
CA PHE A 42 11.09 -5.71 3.53
C PHE A 42 11.29 -4.83 4.78
N TRP A 43 10.49 -3.77 4.92
CA TRP A 43 10.55 -2.93 6.12
C TRP A 43 9.92 -3.59 7.34
N MET A 44 8.78 -4.28 7.17
CA MET A 44 8.11 -5.01 8.25
C MET A 44 8.94 -6.19 8.78
N SER A 45 9.78 -6.81 7.96
CA SER A 45 10.69 -7.87 8.42
C SER A 45 11.84 -7.37 9.28
N ALA A 46 12.19 -6.08 9.20
CA ALA A 46 13.28 -5.48 9.97
C ALA A 46 12.79 -4.60 11.12
N TYR A 47 11.57 -4.07 11.04
CA TYR A 47 11.05 -3.06 11.95
C TYR A 47 9.57 -3.26 12.24
N ARG A 48 9.16 -3.01 13.49
CA ARG A 48 7.75 -2.79 13.83
C ARG A 48 7.30 -1.44 13.25
N LEU A 49 6.44 -1.48 12.23
CA LEU A 49 5.91 -0.25 11.64
C LEU A 49 4.82 0.35 12.54
N PRO A 50 4.86 1.67 12.83
CA PRO A 50 3.77 2.35 13.52
C PRO A 50 2.50 2.39 12.67
N ASN A 51 1.34 2.35 13.31
CA ASN A 51 0.03 2.42 12.62
C ASN A 51 -0.06 3.63 11.68
N LYS A 52 0.45 4.80 12.08
CA LYS A 52 0.47 6.00 11.23
C LYS A 52 1.14 5.76 9.87
N CYS A 53 2.23 5.00 9.84
CA CYS A 53 2.95 4.66 8.62
C CYS A 53 2.12 3.73 7.71
N ILE A 54 1.44 2.75 8.32
CA ILE A 54 0.56 1.83 7.62
C ILE A 54 -0.64 2.58 7.02
N HIS A 55 -1.27 3.46 7.79
CA HIS A 55 -2.38 4.29 7.32
C HIS A 55 -1.97 5.21 6.17
N GLU A 56 -0.81 5.84 6.24
CA GLU A 56 -0.32 6.71 5.18
C GLU A 56 0.02 5.91 3.91
N THR A 57 0.59 4.71 4.05
CA THR A 57 0.84 3.79 2.93
C THR A 57 -0.46 3.37 2.26
N ASN A 58 -1.47 2.96 3.04
CA ASN A 58 -2.79 2.60 2.54
C ASN A 58 -3.46 3.77 1.82
N SER A 59 -3.34 4.99 2.36
CA SER A 59 -3.88 6.20 1.75
C SER A 59 -3.25 6.46 0.37
N ILE A 60 -1.93 6.35 0.25
CA ILE A 60 -1.22 6.49 -1.04
C ILE A 60 -1.67 5.42 -2.04
N CYS A 61 -1.78 4.16 -1.59
CA CYS A 61 -2.22 3.06 -2.46
C CYS A 61 -3.67 3.27 -2.95
N SER A 62 -4.56 3.71 -2.07
CA SER A 62 -5.95 4.05 -2.40
C SER A 62 -6.01 5.19 -3.42
N ALA A 63 -5.30 6.29 -3.15
CA ALA A 63 -5.24 7.43 -4.05
C ALA A 63 -4.70 7.05 -5.43
N PHE A 64 -3.68 6.20 -5.49
CA PHE A 64 -3.13 5.69 -6.74
C PHE A 64 -4.11 4.78 -7.49
N LEU A 65 -4.80 3.88 -6.79
CA LEU A 65 -5.74 2.94 -7.40
C LEU A 65 -6.99 3.62 -8.00
N TRP A 66 -7.44 4.72 -7.40
CA TRP A 66 -8.69 5.39 -7.81
C TRP A 66 -8.48 6.64 -8.66
N SER A 67 -7.40 7.37 -8.42
CA SER A 67 -7.10 8.64 -9.12
C SER A 67 -5.90 8.56 -10.05
N GLY A 68 -5.18 7.43 -10.07
CA GLY A 68 -3.98 7.26 -10.85
C GLY A 68 -2.97 8.39 -10.55
N PRO A 69 -2.50 9.14 -11.57
CA PRO A 69 -1.48 10.16 -11.40
C PRO A 69 -1.80 11.32 -10.49
N VAL A 70 -3.08 11.63 -10.35
CA VAL A 70 -3.52 12.80 -9.58
C VAL A 70 -3.35 12.55 -8.09
N LEU A 71 -3.23 11.28 -7.66
CA LEU A 71 -3.14 10.88 -6.25
C LEU A 71 -4.19 11.57 -5.36
N SER A 72 -5.37 11.84 -5.92
CA SER A 72 -6.47 12.42 -5.16
C SER A 72 -7.16 11.34 -4.34
N THR A 73 -7.20 11.52 -3.03
CA THR A 73 -7.90 10.61 -2.11
C THR A 73 -9.43 10.74 -2.23
N GLN A 74 -9.93 11.78 -2.89
CA GLN A 74 -11.38 12.08 -2.99
C GLN A 74 -12.13 11.20 -4.01
N LYS A 75 -11.42 10.47 -4.88
CA LYS A 75 -12.07 9.62 -5.90
C LYS A 75 -12.24 8.15 -5.46
N ALA A 76 -11.93 7.83 -4.20
CA ALA A 76 -12.03 6.46 -3.71
C ALA A 76 -13.47 5.95 -3.75
N LYS A 77 -13.72 4.88 -4.53
CA LYS A 77 -15.07 4.32 -4.71
C LYS A 77 -15.47 3.34 -3.60
N ILE A 78 -14.49 2.71 -2.96
CA ILE A 78 -14.68 1.74 -1.88
C ILE A 78 -13.66 1.99 -0.77
N ALA A 79 -14.05 1.68 0.47
CA ALA A 79 -13.15 1.80 1.61
C ALA A 79 -11.95 0.86 1.44
N TRP A 80 -10.77 1.31 1.88
CA TRP A 80 -9.56 0.49 1.77
C TRP A 80 -9.65 -0.81 2.58
N SER A 81 -10.39 -0.81 3.68
CA SER A 81 -10.73 -2.02 4.43
C SER A 81 -11.48 -3.04 3.59
N ASP A 82 -12.41 -2.58 2.76
CA ASP A 82 -13.15 -3.46 1.85
C ASP A 82 -12.26 -3.96 0.73
N VAL A 83 -11.40 -3.11 0.15
CA VAL A 83 -10.38 -3.49 -0.86
C VAL A 83 -9.48 -4.63 -0.38
N CYS A 84 -9.22 -4.70 0.94
CA CYS A 84 -8.36 -5.70 1.54
C CYS A 84 -9.06 -7.03 1.89
N LYS A 85 -10.38 -7.12 1.71
CA LYS A 85 -11.12 -8.38 1.93
C LYS A 85 -10.74 -9.44 0.89
N PRO A 86 -10.94 -10.74 1.19
CA PRO A 86 -10.75 -11.82 0.22
C PRO A 86 -11.57 -11.58 -1.06
N LYS A 87 -11.08 -12.10 -2.20
CA LYS A 87 -11.80 -11.99 -3.48
C LYS A 87 -13.17 -12.66 -3.46
N ASP A 88 -13.33 -13.69 -2.63
CA ASP A 88 -14.59 -14.41 -2.43
C ASP A 88 -15.70 -13.50 -1.88
N GLU A 89 -15.33 -12.43 -1.16
CA GLU A 89 -16.25 -11.39 -0.68
C GLU A 89 -16.49 -10.28 -1.73
N ARG A 90 -16.25 -10.55 -3.01
CA ARG A 90 -16.34 -9.59 -4.14
C ARG A 90 -15.40 -8.39 -4.01
N SER A 91 -14.30 -8.57 -3.28
CA SER A 91 -13.26 -7.58 -3.12
C SER A 91 -12.09 -7.78 -4.10
N LEU A 92 -11.13 -6.86 -4.07
CA LEU A 92 -9.92 -6.89 -4.89
C LEU A 92 -8.84 -7.82 -4.32
N GLY A 93 -8.96 -8.28 -3.07
CA GLY A 93 -8.04 -9.27 -2.50
C GLY A 93 -6.66 -8.72 -2.14
N LEU A 94 -6.55 -7.41 -1.90
CA LEU A 94 -5.27 -6.81 -1.50
C LEU A 94 -4.95 -7.15 -0.04
N ARG A 95 -3.68 -7.36 0.28
CA ARG A 95 -3.25 -7.76 1.63
C ARG A 95 -3.42 -6.61 2.64
N ASN A 96 -4.04 -6.90 3.78
CA ASN A 96 -4.11 -5.94 4.89
C ASN A 96 -2.72 -5.74 5.53
N LEU A 97 -2.17 -4.53 5.42
CA LEU A 97 -0.84 -4.18 5.95
C LEU A 97 -0.78 -4.19 7.49
N THR A 98 -1.89 -3.94 8.18
CA THR A 98 -1.95 -4.01 9.65
C THR A 98 -1.72 -5.44 10.13
N GLU A 99 -2.45 -6.39 9.54
CA GLU A 99 -2.28 -7.82 9.83
C GLU A 99 -0.89 -8.32 9.41
N ALA A 100 -0.40 -7.88 8.24
CA ALA A 100 0.94 -8.23 7.77
C ALA A 100 2.05 -7.75 8.72
N ASN A 101 1.91 -6.53 9.27
CA ASN A 101 2.86 -5.97 10.23
C ASN A 101 2.81 -6.74 11.56
N ARG A 102 1.61 -7.08 12.04
CA ARG A 102 1.42 -7.88 13.27
C ARG A 102 2.11 -9.24 13.16
N VAL A 103 1.87 -9.96 12.06
CA VAL A 103 2.50 -11.27 11.82
C VAL A 103 4.02 -11.15 11.69
N SER A 104 4.52 -10.12 11.01
CA SER A 104 5.97 -9.92 10.88
C SER A 104 6.64 -9.63 12.23
N CYS A 105 5.96 -8.89 13.12
CA CYS A 105 6.45 -8.63 14.47
C CYS A 105 6.53 -9.89 15.34
N LEU A 106 5.69 -10.89 15.11
CA LEU A 106 5.76 -12.17 15.85
C LEU A 106 7.03 -12.97 15.52
N LYS A 107 7.62 -12.75 14.34
CA LYS A 107 8.88 -13.40 13.93
C LYS A 107 10.13 -12.73 14.50
N LEU A 108 9.97 -11.57 15.15
CA LEU A 108 11.06 -10.78 15.73
C LEU A 108 11.20 -10.98 17.25
N ILE A 109 10.34 -11.84 17.82
CA ILE A 109 10.38 -12.31 19.21
C ILE A 109 10.98 -13.71 19.19
#